data_AF-A0A536R1C3-F1
#
_entry.id   AF-A0A536R1C3-F1
#
_cell.length_a   1.000
_cell.length_b   1.000
_cell.length_c   1.000
_cell.angle_alpha   90.00
_cell.angle_beta   90.00
_cell.angle_gamma   90.00
#
_symmetry.space_group_name_H-M   'P 1'
#
loop_
_entity.id
_entity.type
_entity.pdbx_description
1 polymer ?
#
loop_
_entity_poly.entity_id
_entity_poly.type
_entity_poly.pdbx_seq_one_letter_code
_entity_poly.pdbx_strand_id
1 'polypeptide(L)' 'MASLIAYECVAPVHRATDAKAKGALTVHQGEWAYCVSEELSHHEWRPTGGLALADLQIRRLAMRGQLISAEG' A
#
# COMPACT_ATOMS: atom_id res chain seq x y z
N MET A 1 -12.97 -0.25 17.92
CA MET A 1 -11.57 -0.01 17.52
C MET A 1 -11.48 -0.14 16.02
N ALA A 2 -10.91 0.84 15.32
CA ALA A 2 -10.64 0.70 13.89
C ALA A 2 -9.54 -0.35 13.71
N SER A 3 -9.70 -1.29 12.77
CA SER A 3 -8.64 -2.25 12.43
C SER A 3 -7.48 -1.51 11.76
N LEU A 4 -6.31 -1.59 12.36
CA LEU A 4 -5.08 -1.00 11.83
C LEU A 4 -4.43 -1.95 10.83
N ILE A 5 -3.83 -1.37 9.80
CA ILE A 5 -3.00 -2.07 8.83
C ILE A 5 -1.60 -2.18 9.42
N ALA A 6 -1.17 -3.41 9.73
CA ALA A 6 0.15 -3.70 10.28
C ALA A 6 1.24 -3.78 9.20
N TYR A 7 0.86 -4.18 7.98
CA TYR A 7 1.79 -4.36 6.87
C TYR A 7 1.34 -3.69 5.58
N GLU A 8 2.29 -3.17 4.83
CA GLU A 8 2.05 -2.66 3.49
C GLU A 8 2.90 -3.38 2.46
N CYS A 9 2.32 -3.67 1.29
CA CYS A 9 3.08 -4.23 0.19
C CYS A 9 3.98 -3.15 -0.42
N VAL A 10 5.26 -3.47 -0.54
CA VAL A 10 6.31 -2.63 -1.14
C VAL A 10 6.96 -3.27 -2.36
N ALA A 11 6.52 -4.49 -2.72
CA ALA A 11 7.04 -5.23 -3.87
C ALA A 11 7.09 -4.33 -5.12
N PRO A 12 8.24 -4.19 -5.78
CA PRO A 12 8.37 -3.34 -6.96
C PRO A 12 7.39 -3.73 -8.08
N VAL A 13 7.15 -5.04 -8.26
CA VAL A 13 6.21 -5.59 -9.24
C VAL A 13 4.76 -5.22 -8.97
N HIS A 14 4.45 -4.79 -7.75
CA HIS A 14 3.12 -4.31 -7.35
C HIS A 14 3.05 -2.79 -7.28
N ARG A 15 4.07 -2.05 -7.74
CA ARG A 15 3.91 -0.60 -7.92
C ARG A 15 2.73 -0.39 -8.85
N ALA A 16 1.73 0.33 -8.37
CA ALA A 16 0.51 0.56 -9.11
C ALA A 16 0.81 1.28 -10.42
N THR A 17 0.76 0.51 -11.50
CA THR A 17 0.86 0.97 -12.89
C THR A 17 -0.42 1.67 -13.35
N ASP A 18 -1.55 1.35 -12.72
CA ASP A 18 -2.83 2.02 -12.92
C ASP A 18 -3.11 3.03 -11.78
N ALA A 19 -3.47 4.26 -12.17
CA ALA A 19 -3.91 5.30 -11.24
C ALA A 19 -5.27 4.97 -10.59
N LYS A 20 -6.05 4.06 -11.18
CA LYS A 20 -7.38 3.66 -10.72
C LYS A 20 -7.39 2.46 -9.76
N ALA A 21 -6.26 1.79 -9.57
CA ALA A 21 -6.17 0.65 -8.66
C ALA A 21 -6.58 1.08 -7.24
N LYS A 22 -7.59 0.40 -6.68
CA LYS A 22 -8.13 0.74 -5.35
C LYS A 22 -7.31 0.08 -4.23
N GLY A 23 -6.54 -0.95 -4.59
CA GLY A 23 -5.82 -1.80 -3.67
C GLY A 23 -6.75 -2.79 -2.97
N ALA A 24 -6.14 -3.78 -2.33
CA ALA A 24 -6.81 -4.85 -1.61
C ALA A 24 -6.29 -4.92 -0.17
N LEU A 25 -7.22 -5.26 0.74
CA LEU A 25 -6.90 -5.71 2.08
C LEU A 25 -6.75 -7.23 2.08
N THR A 26 -5.72 -7.71 2.75
CA THR A 26 -5.44 -9.13 2.94
C THR A 26 -4.87 -9.36 4.34
N VAL A 27 -4.55 -10.61 4.67
CA VAL A 27 -3.95 -10.98 5.96
C VAL A 27 -2.50 -11.44 5.74
N HIS A 28 -1.57 -10.89 6.52
CA HIS A 28 -0.18 -11.34 6.60
C HIS A 28 0.18 -11.59 8.06
N GLN A 29 0.69 -12.79 8.37
CA GLN A 29 1.04 -13.19 9.75
C GLN A 29 -0.11 -13.01 10.77
N GLY A 30 -1.36 -13.18 10.32
CA GLY A 30 -2.55 -13.02 11.17
C GLY A 30 -3.00 -11.58 11.38
N GLU A 31 -2.32 -10.59 10.80
CA GLU A 31 -2.68 -9.17 10.89
C GLU A 31 -3.11 -8.60 9.54
N TRP A 32 -3.84 -7.49 9.57
CA TRP A 32 -4.27 -6.81 8.35
C TRP A 32 -3.08 -6.24 7.58
N ALA A 33 -3.07 -6.51 6.29
CA ALA A 33 -2.08 -6.04 5.34
C ALA A 33 -2.76 -5.38 4.14
N TYR A 34 -2.10 -4.40 3.54
CA TYR A 34 -2.60 -3.68 2.36
C TYR A 34 -1.67 -3.86 1.15
N CYS A 35 -2.23 -4.24 0.01
CA CYS A 35 -1.54 -4.26 -1.27
C CYS A 35 -2.21 -3.31 -2.27
N VAL A 36 -1.43 -2.56 -3.04
CA VAL A 36 -1.98 -1.60 -4.01
C VAL A 36 -2.36 -2.23 -5.35
N SER A 37 -1.79 -3.37 -5.72
CA SER A 37 -2.01 -4.01 -7.03
C SER A 37 -3.19 -4.97 -7.06
N GLU A 38 -3.77 -5.32 -5.92
CA GLU A 38 -4.85 -6.34 -5.81
C GLU A 38 -4.41 -7.77 -6.16
N GLU A 39 -3.12 -7.97 -6.46
CA GLU A 39 -2.52 -9.27 -6.74
C GLU A 39 -2.55 -10.20 -5.51
N LEU A 40 -2.57 -11.52 -5.75
CA LEU A 40 -2.62 -12.54 -4.70
C LEU A 40 -1.24 -13.13 -4.35
N SER A 41 -0.18 -12.79 -5.09
CA SER A 41 1.14 -13.42 -4.99
C SER A 41 2.26 -12.39 -5.18
N HIS A 42 3.52 -12.75 -4.91
CA HIS A 42 4.70 -11.87 -5.05
C HIS A 42 4.73 -10.65 -4.13
N HIS A 43 4.15 -10.78 -2.94
CA HIS A 43 4.19 -9.71 -1.95
C HIS A 43 5.53 -9.60 -1.24
N GLU A 44 5.94 -8.35 -1.02
CA GLU A 44 7.01 -7.97 -0.11
C GLU A 44 6.37 -7.04 0.92
N TRP A 45 6.38 -7.45 2.19
CA TRP A 45 5.66 -6.77 3.26
C TRP A 45 6.60 -5.93 4.11
N ARG A 46 6.23 -4.66 4.30
CA ARG A 46 6.91 -3.75 5.22
C ARG A 46 5.99 -3.42 6.40
N PRO A 47 6.47 -3.51 7.66
CA PRO A 47 5.68 -3.11 8.81
C PRO A 47 5.41 -1.60 8.77
N THR A 48 4.20 -1.22 9.15
CA THR A 48 3.74 0.18 9.18
C THR A 48 3.79 0.80 10.57
N GLY A 49 3.87 -0.03 11.62
CA GLY A 49 3.63 0.38 13.01
C GLY A 49 2.15 0.54 13.38
N GLY A 50 1.24 0.13 12.50
CA GLY A 50 -0.21 0.26 12.68
C GLY A 50 -0.72 1.59 12.15
N LEU A 51 -1.23 1.58 10.92
CA LEU A 51 -1.84 2.76 10.29
C LEU A 51 -3.31 2.52 9.96
N ALA A 52 -4.12 3.57 10.02
CA ALA A 52 -5.44 3.50 9.40
C ALA A 52 -5.26 3.40 7.87
N LEU A 53 -6.16 2.67 7.20
CA LEU A 53 -6.12 2.51 5.75
C LEU A 53 -6.13 3.87 5.02
N ALA A 54 -6.92 4.83 5.51
CA ALA A 54 -7.01 6.16 4.93
C ALA A 54 -5.65 6.89 4.95
N ASP A 55 -4.94 6.86 6.08
CA ASP A 55 -3.63 7.50 6.22
C ASP A 55 -2.60 6.87 5.26
N LEU A 56 -2.66 5.55 5.11
CA LEU A 56 -1.79 4.83 4.19
C LEU A 56 -2.05 5.20 2.73
N GLN A 57 -3.32 5.35 2.35
CA GLN A 57 -3.71 5.80 1.00
C GLN A 57 -3.26 7.25 0.74
N ILE A 58 -3.46 8.16 1.70
CA ILE A 58 -3.00 9.55 1.61
C ILE A 58 -1.47 9.61 1.42
N ARG A 59 -0.71 8.87 2.22
CA ARG A 59 0.76 8.80 2.11
C ARG A 59 1.20 8.34 0.72
N ARG A 60 0.54 7.35 0.14
CA ARG A 60 0.86 6.84 -1.21
C ARG A 60 0.55 7.87 -2.29
N LEU A 61 -0.55 8.61 -2.18
CA LEU A 61 -0.88 9.69 -3.10
C LEU A 61 0.16 10.81 -3.06
N ALA A 62 0.61 11.20 -1.86
CA ALA A 62 1.66 12.21 -1.69
C ALA A 62 2.99 11.77 -2.34
N MET A 63 3.41 10.52 -2.13
CA MET A 63 4.63 9.98 -2.75
C MET A 63 4.54 9.92 -4.27
N ARG A 64 3.36 9.63 -4.84
CA ARG A 64 3.13 9.68 -6.29
C ARG A 64 3.27 11.11 -6.82
N GLY A 65 2.69 12.10 -6.14
CA GLY A 65 2.81 13.51 -6.51
C GLY A 65 4.26 14.00 -6.54
N GLN A 66 5.08 13.59 -5.55
CA GLN A 66 6.49 13.94 -5.50
C GLN A 66 7.33 13.31 -6.62
N LEU A 67 6.98 12.11 -7.10
CA LEU A 67 7.65 11.52 -8.27
C LEU A 67 7.37 12.32 -9.54
N ILE A 68 6.12 12.72 -9.77
CA ILE A 68 5.74 13.47 -10.99
C ILE A 68 6.43 14.84 -11.04
N SER A 69 6.64 15.49 -9.89
CA SER A 69 7.34 16.78 -9.81
C SER A 69 8.86 16.70 -9.92
N ALA A 70 9.47 15.53 -9.72
CA ALA A 70 10.92 15.34 -9.80
C ALA A 70 11.41 15.02 -11.24
N GLU A 71 10.49 14.76 -12.16
CA GLU A 71 10.76 14.45 -13.57
C GLU A 71 10.45 15.64 -14.51
N GLY A 72 10.21 16.83 -13.94
CA GLY A 72 9.91 18.09 -14.66
C GLY A 72 11.04 19.10 -14.63
#